data_AF-A0A967G3F2-F1
#
_entry.id   AF-A0A967G3F2-F1
#
_cell.length_a   1.000
_cell.length_b   1.000
_cell.length_c   1.000
_cell.angle_alpha   90.00
_cell.angle_beta   90.00
_cell.angle_gamma   90.00
#
_symmetry.space_group_name_H-M   'P 1'
#
loop_
_entity.id
_entity.type
_entity.pdbx_description
1 polymer ?
#
loop_
_entity_poly.entity_id
_entity_poly.type
_entity_poly.pdbx_seq_one_letter_code
_entity_poly.pdbx_strand_id
1 'polypeptide(L)'
;QLGVDAATLRDDYILQIALLDPEVQNQVEEAFVSPHFRIDHQVRLKPVADYRDVGLEVRPPDIVRYFVRVKPEVLSRFAEENNLMDSPSRTVEDEFIYQNSFKLNQKFYASLGEKRAFVLSHARNLLIFKIVGYAEQVVQYYGLENFRSQIWIAHQRYPTKGRVWHPAGSHPFIGMNEALVHNGDFANYFSICEYLRQHNIRSLFLTDTEVSVLLFDLWKRIYDYPLEYVIEALAPTTELDFQRLPEDKKRA
;
A
#
# COMPACT_ATOMS: atom_id res chain seq x y z
N GLN A 1 -16.63 14.35 -2.46
CA GLN A 1 -16.35 12.92 -2.72
C GLN A 1 -15.76 12.23 -1.49
N LEU A 2 -14.72 12.80 -0.86
CA LEU A 2 -14.07 12.20 0.31
C LEU A 2 -14.49 12.76 1.69
N GLY A 3 -15.36 13.78 1.72
CA GLY A 3 -15.88 14.33 2.98
C GLY A 3 -14.96 15.31 3.71
N VAL A 4 -13.84 15.70 3.09
CA VAL A 4 -12.83 16.61 3.65
C VAL A 4 -12.59 17.81 2.73
N ASP A 5 -12.00 18.88 3.27
CA ASP A 5 -11.57 20.03 2.48
C ASP A 5 -10.29 19.75 1.67
N ALA A 6 -9.91 20.69 0.81
CA ALA A 6 -8.77 20.55 -0.09
C ALA A 6 -7.41 20.55 0.63
N ALA A 7 -7.32 21.18 1.81
CA ALA A 7 -6.08 21.20 2.60
C ALA A 7 -5.88 19.83 3.26
N THR A 8 -6.88 19.30 3.96
CA THR A 8 -6.83 17.96 4.54
C THR A 8 -6.54 16.90 3.47
N LEU A 9 -7.19 16.96 2.30
CA LEU A 9 -6.92 15.99 1.22
C LEU A 9 -5.46 16.02 0.75
N ARG A 10 -4.86 17.21 0.67
CA ARG A 10 -3.49 17.39 0.16
C ARG A 10 -2.43 17.05 1.20
N ASP A 11 -2.68 17.40 2.45
CA ASP A 11 -1.67 17.44 3.50
C ASP A 11 -1.69 16.18 4.38
N ASP A 12 -2.84 15.54 4.56
CA ASP A 12 -2.98 14.35 5.40
C ASP A 12 -2.62 13.06 4.65
N TYR A 13 -2.16 12.08 5.44
CA TYR A 13 -2.10 10.70 4.97
C TYR A 13 -3.48 10.11 4.99
N ILE A 14 -3.83 9.42 3.91
CA ILE A 14 -5.03 8.61 3.82
C ILE A 14 -4.65 7.18 4.20
N LEU A 15 -4.89 6.85 5.46
CA LEU A 15 -4.71 5.50 5.98
C LEU A 15 -6.01 4.72 5.78
N GLN A 16 -6.01 3.76 4.87
CA GLN A 16 -7.12 2.82 4.69
C GLN A 16 -6.78 1.49 5.32
N ILE A 17 -7.60 1.07 6.29
CA ILE A 17 -7.50 -0.21 6.95
C ILE A 17 -8.67 -1.09 6.50
N ALA A 18 -8.34 -2.26 5.96
CA ALA A 18 -9.28 -3.34 5.68
C ALA A 18 -9.46 -4.19 6.94
N LEU A 19 -10.71 -4.32 7.38
CA LEU A 19 -11.15 -5.19 8.45
C LEU A 19 -11.80 -6.44 7.84
N LEU A 20 -11.15 -7.58 8.05
CA LEU A 20 -11.68 -8.91 7.70
C LEU A 20 -12.62 -9.38 8.80
N ASP A 21 -12.25 -9.07 10.04
CA ASP A 21 -13.07 -9.16 11.23
C ASP A 21 -13.45 -7.74 11.66
N PRO A 22 -14.71 -7.32 11.50
CA PRO A 22 -15.16 -5.99 11.93
C PRO A 22 -15.00 -5.73 13.42
N GLU A 23 -14.95 -6.77 14.27
CA GLU A 23 -14.91 -6.65 15.73
C GLU A 23 -13.54 -6.18 16.24
N VAL A 24 -12.46 -6.33 15.45
CA VAL A 24 -11.12 -5.88 15.86
C VAL A 24 -10.88 -4.39 15.64
N GLN A 25 -11.84 -3.62 15.10
CA GLN A 25 -11.63 -2.20 14.80
C GLN A 25 -11.07 -1.42 16.01
N ASN A 26 -11.69 -1.58 17.19
CA ASN A 26 -11.24 -0.88 18.40
C ASN A 26 -9.80 -1.28 18.80
N GLN A 27 -9.47 -2.57 18.72
CA GLN A 27 -8.13 -3.07 19.03
C GLN A 27 -7.07 -2.51 18.05
N VAL A 28 -7.44 -2.36 16.77
CA VAL A 28 -6.58 -1.76 15.75
C VAL A 28 -6.38 -0.27 16.05
N GLU A 29 -7.46 0.45 16.34
CA GLU A 29 -7.41 1.88 16.64
C GLU A 29 -6.59 2.17 17.91
N GLU A 30 -6.85 1.44 19.00
CA GLU A 30 -6.13 1.58 20.27
C GLU A 30 -4.64 1.26 20.16
N ALA A 31 -4.25 0.34 19.28
CA ALA A 31 -2.85 -0.08 19.14
C ALA A 31 -2.06 0.76 18.13
N PHE A 32 -2.69 1.15 17.02
CA PHE A 32 -1.99 1.65 15.83
C PHE A 32 -2.53 2.96 15.26
N VAL A 33 -3.66 3.49 15.77
CA VAL A 33 -4.22 4.74 15.24
C VAL A 33 -4.25 5.83 16.32
N SER A 34 -5.11 5.69 17.33
CA SER A 34 -5.40 6.70 18.34
C SER A 34 -4.19 7.17 19.16
N PRO A 35 -3.21 6.30 19.52
CA PRO A 35 -2.01 6.76 20.22
C PRO A 35 -1.10 7.63 19.35
N HIS A 36 -1.05 7.36 18.04
CA HIS A 36 0.02 7.85 17.16
C HIS A 36 -0.38 9.05 16.31
N PHE A 37 -1.66 9.18 15.99
CA PHE A 37 -2.14 10.15 15.02
C PHE A 37 -3.09 11.18 15.60
N ARG A 38 -3.02 12.39 15.06
CA ARG A 38 -4.16 13.30 15.02
C ARG A 38 -5.06 12.86 13.86
N ILE A 39 -6.34 12.63 14.14
CA ILE A 39 -7.33 12.20 13.15
C ILE A 39 -8.17 13.42 12.78
N ASP A 40 -7.98 13.94 11.57
CA ASP A 40 -8.74 15.11 11.09
C ASP A 40 -10.06 14.68 10.45
N HIS A 41 -10.13 13.44 9.95
CA HIS A 41 -11.38 12.83 9.48
C HIS A 41 -11.33 11.30 9.56
N GLN A 42 -12.46 10.68 9.90
CA GLN A 42 -12.64 9.23 9.92
C GLN A 42 -13.94 8.87 9.23
N VAL A 43 -13.90 7.87 8.36
CA VAL A 43 -15.09 7.34 7.70
C VAL A 43 -15.00 5.83 7.54
N ARG A 44 -16.03 5.13 8.00
CA ARG A 44 -16.27 3.73 7.65
C ARG A 44 -17.04 3.69 6.33
N LEU A 45 -16.43 3.13 5.29
CA LEU A 45 -17.05 3.03 3.99
C LEU A 45 -18.23 2.06 4.07
N LYS A 46 -19.36 2.49 3.51
CA LYS A 46 -20.53 1.63 3.33
C LYS A 46 -20.55 1.17 1.87
N PRO A 47 -20.54 -0.14 1.60
CA PRO A 47 -20.70 -0.63 0.24
C PRO A 47 -22.08 -0.24 -0.30
N VAL A 48 -22.20 -0.15 -1.61
CA VAL A 48 -23.43 0.27 -2.29
C VAL A 48 -24.46 -0.87 -2.36
N ALA A 49 -23.99 -2.13 -2.28
CA ALA A 49 -24.80 -3.33 -2.34
C ALA A 49 -24.25 -4.43 -1.41
N ASP A 50 -25.05 -5.48 -1.14
CA ASP A 50 -24.51 -6.71 -0.60
C ASP A 50 -23.55 -7.34 -1.61
N TYR A 51 -22.46 -7.94 -1.14
CA TYR A 51 -21.45 -8.51 -2.03
C TYR A 51 -22.01 -9.63 -2.93
N ARG A 52 -23.05 -10.34 -2.46
CA ARG A 52 -23.72 -11.38 -3.24
C ARG A 52 -24.54 -10.81 -4.40
N ASP A 53 -25.09 -9.61 -4.23
CA ASP A 53 -25.90 -8.95 -5.26
C ASP A 53 -25.04 -8.50 -6.46
N VAL A 54 -23.76 -8.21 -6.22
CA VAL A 54 -22.77 -7.93 -7.27
C VAL A 54 -22.04 -9.19 -7.75
N GLY A 55 -22.47 -10.39 -7.31
CA GLY A 55 -21.94 -11.68 -7.77
C GLY A 55 -20.60 -12.09 -7.17
N LEU A 56 -20.22 -11.56 -5.99
CA LEU A 56 -19.02 -11.97 -5.28
C LEU A 56 -19.32 -13.18 -4.37
N GLU A 57 -18.43 -14.17 -4.39
CA GLU A 57 -18.48 -15.31 -3.47
C GLU A 57 -17.74 -15.03 -2.15
N VAL A 58 -16.71 -14.19 -2.21
CA VAL A 58 -15.90 -13.80 -1.05
C VAL A 58 -16.32 -12.41 -0.61
N ARG A 59 -16.71 -12.27 0.66
CA ARG A 59 -17.04 -10.98 1.24
C ARG A 59 -15.81 -10.04 1.18
N PRO A 60 -15.91 -8.87 0.52
CA PRO A 60 -14.89 -7.83 0.61
C PRO A 60 -14.68 -7.33 2.05
N PRO A 61 -13.48 -6.84 2.39
CA PRO A 61 -13.26 -6.31 3.72
C PRO A 61 -14.07 -5.03 3.95
N ASP A 62 -14.49 -4.82 5.19
CA ASP A 62 -14.97 -3.51 5.63
C ASP A 62 -13.78 -2.55 5.60
N ILE A 63 -13.94 -1.33 5.08
CA ILE A 63 -12.86 -0.35 5.01
C ILE A 63 -13.14 0.80 5.96
N VAL A 64 -12.18 1.08 6.84
CA VAL A 64 -12.16 2.32 7.61
C VAL A 64 -11.02 3.19 7.08
N ARG A 65 -11.36 4.42 6.70
CA ARG A 65 -10.44 5.41 6.17
C ARG A 65 -10.24 6.51 7.20
N TYR A 66 -8.99 6.87 7.41
CA TYR A 66 -8.57 7.96 8.29
C TYR A 66 -7.75 8.95 7.48
N PHE A 67 -8.02 10.24 7.68
CA PHE A 67 -7.14 11.34 7.32
C PHE A 67 -6.35 11.70 8.57
N VAL A 68 -5.05 11.46 8.50
CA VAL A 68 -4.17 11.49 9.68
C VAL A 68 -2.89 12.26 9.45
N ARG A 69 -2.41 12.85 10.54
CA ARG A 69 -1.07 13.40 10.73
C ARG A 69 -0.44 12.74 11.95
N VAL A 70 0.87 12.47 11.91
CA VAL A 70 1.55 11.94 13.11
C VAL A 70 1.55 13.03 14.17
N LYS A 71 1.25 12.66 15.42
CA LYS A 71 1.29 13.63 16.52
C LYS A 71 2.73 14.15 16.69
N PRO A 72 2.94 15.46 16.92
CA PRO A 72 4.28 16.04 16.99
C PRO A 72 5.21 15.33 17.98
N GLU A 73 4.71 14.99 19.17
CA GLU A 73 5.48 14.30 20.21
C GLU A 73 5.86 12.86 19.81
N VAL A 74 5.02 12.18 19.04
CA VAL A 74 5.30 10.84 18.52
C VAL A 74 6.35 10.92 17.42
N LEU A 75 6.24 11.90 16.53
CA LEU A 75 7.18 12.10 15.44
C LEU A 75 8.57 12.51 15.94
N SER A 76 8.65 13.43 16.91
CA SER A 76 9.93 13.84 17.52
C SER A 76 10.62 12.70 18.22
N ARG A 77 9.88 11.91 19.03
CA ARG A 77 10.45 10.72 19.68
C ARG A 77 10.94 9.70 18.65
N PHE A 78 10.15 9.45 17.61
CA PHE A 78 10.55 8.54 16.54
C PHE A 78 11.81 9.00 15.82
N ALA A 79 11.94 10.31 15.55
CA ALA A 79 13.12 10.88 14.93
C ALA A 79 14.37 10.69 15.80
N GLU A 80 14.26 10.90 17.12
CA GLU A 80 15.35 10.67 18.06
C GLU A 80 15.77 9.20 18.11
N GLU A 81 14.82 8.29 18.30
CA GLU A 81 15.06 6.84 18.40
C GLU A 81 15.69 6.24 17.13
N ASN A 82 15.45 6.85 15.97
CA ASN A 82 15.93 6.35 14.67
C ASN A 82 17.08 7.19 14.08
N ASN A 83 17.62 8.16 14.83
CA ASN A 83 18.67 9.09 14.35
C ASN A 83 18.26 9.85 13.07
N LEU A 84 17.01 10.29 13.00
CA LEU A 84 16.43 11.04 11.88
C LEU A 84 16.15 12.50 12.23
N MET A 85 16.75 13.03 13.29
CA MET A 85 16.51 14.42 13.74
C MET A 85 16.92 15.47 12.70
N ASP A 86 17.95 15.18 11.90
CA ASP A 86 18.41 16.06 10.82
C ASP A 86 17.67 15.83 9.49
N SER A 87 16.80 14.81 9.43
CA SER A 87 16.02 14.48 8.25
C SER A 87 14.83 15.44 8.08
N PRO A 88 14.38 15.73 6.84
CA PRO A 88 13.19 16.51 6.61
C PRO A 88 11.98 15.89 7.32
N SER A 89 11.18 16.71 8.01
CA SER A 89 10.02 16.26 8.80
C SER A 89 9.08 15.34 8.02
N ARG A 90 8.88 15.61 6.72
CA ARG A 90 8.06 14.76 5.84
C ARG A 90 8.65 13.36 5.66
N THR A 91 9.96 13.23 5.50
CA THR A 91 10.64 11.94 5.37
C THR A 91 10.52 11.12 6.64
N VAL A 92 10.67 11.77 7.81
CA VAL A 92 10.48 11.13 9.12
C VAL A 92 9.03 10.63 9.25
N GLU A 93 8.06 11.43 8.83
CA GLU A 93 6.65 11.09 8.93
C GLU A 93 6.27 9.95 7.97
N ASP A 94 6.77 9.97 6.73
CA ASP A 94 6.62 8.87 5.78
C ASP A 94 7.16 7.55 6.37
N GLU A 95 8.35 7.60 6.96
CA GLU A 95 8.97 6.42 7.58
C GLU A 95 8.18 5.92 8.80
N PHE A 96 7.67 6.83 9.64
CA PHE A 96 6.80 6.44 10.75
C PHE A 96 5.52 5.76 10.25
N ILE A 97 4.84 6.35 9.25
CA ILE A 97 3.61 5.80 8.66
C ILE A 97 3.87 4.40 8.09
N TYR A 98 4.98 4.23 7.37
CA TYR A 98 5.39 2.95 6.82
C TYR A 98 5.57 1.90 7.91
N GLN A 99 6.43 2.17 8.90
CA GLN A 99 6.72 1.22 9.97
C GLN A 99 5.50 0.90 10.83
N ASN A 100 4.66 1.90 11.15
CA ASN A 100 3.43 1.68 11.92
C ASN A 100 2.45 0.79 11.16
N SER A 101 2.29 1.02 9.85
CA SER A 101 1.45 0.18 8.98
C SER A 101 1.98 -1.25 8.88
N PHE A 102 3.30 -1.41 8.80
CA PHE A 102 3.93 -2.72 8.78
C PHE A 102 3.71 -3.48 10.09
N LYS A 103 3.89 -2.82 11.24
CA LYS A 103 3.60 -3.39 12.57
C LYS A 103 2.12 -3.79 12.74
N LEU A 104 1.20 -2.99 12.19
CA LEU A 104 -0.23 -3.32 12.14
C LEU A 104 -0.45 -4.62 11.37
N ASN A 105 0.08 -4.71 10.14
CA ASN A 105 -0.04 -5.91 9.31
C ASN A 105 0.61 -7.13 9.99
N GLN A 106 1.77 -6.97 10.63
CA GLN A 106 2.38 -8.07 11.39
C GLN A 106 1.47 -8.59 12.50
N LYS A 107 0.85 -7.69 13.28
CA LYS A 107 0.01 -8.07 14.41
C LYS A 107 -1.33 -8.66 13.99
N PHE A 108 -2.01 -8.04 13.03
CA PHE A 108 -3.39 -8.36 12.67
C PHE A 108 -3.57 -9.22 11.41
N TYR A 109 -2.51 -9.39 10.61
CA TYR A 109 -2.56 -10.19 9.39
C TYR A 109 -1.57 -11.36 9.37
N ALA A 110 -0.30 -11.12 9.71
CA ALA A 110 0.77 -12.10 9.52
C ALA A 110 1.09 -12.96 10.76
N SER A 111 0.52 -12.63 11.93
CA SER A 111 0.70 -13.44 13.14
C SER A 111 0.08 -14.84 12.94
N LEU A 112 0.53 -15.84 13.71
CA LEU A 112 0.08 -17.23 13.61
C LEU A 112 -1.43 -17.43 13.88
N GLY A 113 -2.14 -16.38 14.30
CA GLY A 113 -3.57 -16.38 14.49
C GLY A 113 -4.36 -16.13 13.21
N GLU A 114 -5.65 -15.83 13.37
CA GLU A 114 -6.53 -15.50 12.26
C GLU A 114 -6.17 -14.14 11.64
N LYS A 115 -6.31 -14.06 10.31
CA LYS A 115 -6.19 -12.81 9.55
C LYS A 115 -7.41 -11.95 9.86
N ARG A 116 -7.21 -10.84 10.56
CA ARG A 116 -8.31 -9.99 11.07
C ARG A 116 -8.34 -8.59 10.47
N ALA A 117 -7.18 -7.99 10.18
CA ALA A 117 -7.09 -6.69 9.54
C ALA A 117 -5.75 -6.46 8.84
N PHE A 118 -5.72 -5.58 7.84
CA PHE A 118 -4.50 -5.15 7.16
C PHE A 118 -4.66 -3.74 6.55
N VAL A 119 -3.55 -3.07 6.28
CA VAL A 119 -3.50 -1.77 5.61
C VAL A 119 -3.63 -1.96 4.09
N LEU A 120 -4.61 -1.29 3.49
CA LEU A 120 -4.79 -1.21 2.03
C LEU A 120 -3.89 -0.14 1.41
N SER A 121 -3.86 1.05 2.01
CA SER A 121 -3.06 2.19 1.59
C SER A 121 -2.71 3.09 2.78
N HIS A 122 -1.58 3.78 2.70
CA HIS A 122 -1.03 4.64 3.75
C HIS A 122 -0.24 5.83 3.17
N ALA A 123 -0.92 6.65 2.37
CA ALA A 123 -0.29 7.55 1.44
C ALA A 123 -1.01 8.89 1.38
N ARG A 124 -0.37 9.92 0.84
CA ARG A 124 -1.07 11.16 0.48
C ARG A 124 -1.65 11.05 -0.93
N ASN A 125 -2.89 11.45 -1.12
CA ASN A 125 -3.59 11.45 -2.42
C ASN A 125 -3.66 10.09 -3.16
N LEU A 126 -3.61 8.96 -2.43
CA LEU A 126 -3.67 7.62 -3.02
C LEU A 126 -4.58 6.70 -2.20
N LEU A 127 -5.46 5.99 -2.90
CA LEU A 127 -6.40 5.03 -2.34
C LEU A 127 -6.29 3.71 -3.07
N ILE A 128 -6.36 2.61 -2.32
CA ILE A 128 -6.40 1.26 -2.89
C ILE A 128 -7.68 0.56 -2.44
N PHE A 129 -8.37 -0.07 -3.40
CA PHE A 129 -9.52 -0.93 -3.18
C PHE A 129 -9.19 -2.32 -3.71
N LYS A 130 -9.57 -3.34 -2.94
CA LYS A 130 -9.24 -4.74 -3.23
C LYS A 130 -10.42 -5.64 -2.93
N ILE A 131 -10.67 -6.59 -3.83
CA ILE A 131 -11.64 -7.65 -3.67
C ILE A 131 -11.10 -8.96 -4.25
N VAL A 132 -11.82 -10.05 -4.01
CA VAL A 132 -11.64 -11.30 -4.75
C VAL A 132 -12.80 -11.44 -5.73
N GLY A 133 -12.57 -11.09 -6.99
CA GLY A 133 -13.57 -11.04 -8.04
C GLY A 133 -13.05 -10.35 -9.28
N TYR A 134 -13.97 -10.03 -10.19
CA TYR A 134 -13.70 -9.23 -11.38
C TYR A 134 -13.50 -7.75 -11.04
N ALA A 135 -12.72 -7.05 -11.85
CA ALA A 135 -12.40 -5.64 -11.61
C ALA A 135 -13.67 -4.76 -11.55
N GLU A 136 -14.68 -5.02 -12.36
CA GLU A 136 -15.94 -4.27 -12.38
C GLU A 136 -16.69 -4.37 -11.05
N GLN A 137 -16.58 -5.51 -10.36
CA GLN A 137 -17.24 -5.74 -9.08
C GLN A 137 -16.66 -4.85 -7.97
N VAL A 138 -15.38 -4.42 -8.07
CA VAL A 138 -14.81 -3.47 -7.11
C VAL A 138 -15.46 -2.10 -7.25
N VAL A 139 -15.74 -1.71 -8.49
CA VAL A 139 -16.39 -0.44 -8.83
C VAL A 139 -17.81 -0.45 -8.29
N GLN A 140 -18.56 -1.51 -8.58
CA GLN A 140 -19.95 -1.69 -8.15
C GLN A 140 -20.09 -1.79 -6.62
N TYR A 141 -19.25 -2.59 -5.97
CA TYR A 141 -19.36 -2.82 -4.54
C TYR A 141 -19.01 -1.57 -3.72
N TYR A 142 -17.94 -0.87 -4.07
CA TYR A 142 -17.48 0.32 -3.36
C TYR A 142 -18.01 1.64 -3.92
N GLY A 143 -18.87 1.61 -4.95
CA GLY A 143 -19.52 2.79 -5.52
C GLY A 143 -18.57 3.75 -6.20
N LEU A 144 -17.67 3.23 -7.04
CA LEU A 144 -16.61 4.01 -7.67
C LEU A 144 -17.00 4.58 -9.04
N GLU A 145 -18.21 4.31 -9.56
CA GLU A 145 -18.66 4.72 -10.90
C GLU A 145 -18.58 6.23 -11.12
N ASN A 146 -18.88 7.01 -10.08
CA ASN A 146 -18.85 8.48 -10.12
C ASN A 146 -17.65 9.06 -9.35
N PHE A 147 -16.73 8.21 -8.90
CA PHE A 147 -15.53 8.65 -8.20
C PHE A 147 -14.54 9.23 -9.21
N ARG A 148 -14.01 10.42 -8.93
CA ARG A 148 -13.06 11.12 -9.82
C ARG A 148 -11.66 11.04 -9.23
N SER A 149 -10.72 10.63 -10.07
CA SER A 149 -9.29 10.67 -9.82
C SER A 149 -8.60 11.26 -11.05
N GLN A 150 -7.40 11.81 -10.86
CA GLN A 150 -6.54 12.21 -11.98
C GLN A 150 -5.94 10.99 -12.68
N ILE A 151 -5.66 9.93 -11.92
CA ILE A 151 -5.03 8.70 -12.40
C ILE A 151 -5.78 7.51 -11.83
N TRP A 152 -6.03 6.52 -12.69
CA TRP A 152 -6.57 5.22 -12.32
C TRP A 152 -5.60 4.14 -12.78
N ILE A 153 -5.31 3.21 -11.89
CA ILE A 153 -4.70 1.93 -12.24
C ILE A 153 -5.65 0.82 -11.77
N ALA A 154 -5.80 -0.21 -12.58
CA ALA A 154 -6.64 -1.36 -12.26
C ALA A 154 -5.91 -2.63 -12.68
N HIS A 155 -6.16 -3.71 -11.94
CA HIS A 155 -5.55 -4.99 -12.23
C HIS A 155 -6.50 -6.12 -11.86
N GLN A 156 -6.70 -7.04 -12.80
CA GLN A 156 -7.38 -8.31 -12.55
C GLN A 156 -6.36 -9.44 -12.62
N ARG A 157 -6.15 -10.11 -11.48
CA ARG A 157 -5.14 -11.17 -11.38
C ARG A 157 -5.73 -12.53 -11.70
N TYR A 158 -5.07 -13.29 -12.57
CA TYR A 158 -5.34 -14.71 -12.78
C TYR A 158 -4.35 -15.57 -11.98
N PRO A 159 -4.76 -16.24 -10.89
CA PRO A 159 -3.84 -17.05 -10.10
C PRO A 159 -3.55 -18.39 -10.78
N THR A 160 -2.28 -18.66 -11.07
CA THR A 160 -1.82 -19.95 -11.64
C THR A 160 -1.72 -21.07 -10.59
N LYS A 161 -1.75 -20.72 -9.29
CA LYS A 161 -1.71 -21.68 -8.17
C LYS A 161 -2.84 -21.39 -7.18
N GLY A 162 -3.81 -22.29 -7.14
CA GLY A 162 -4.91 -22.27 -6.17
C GLY A 162 -5.92 -21.14 -6.38
N ARG A 163 -7.01 -21.20 -5.62
CA ARG A 163 -8.02 -20.15 -5.60
C ARG A 163 -7.49 -18.99 -4.77
N VAL A 164 -7.43 -17.77 -5.33
CA VAL A 164 -7.27 -16.58 -4.48
C VAL A 164 -8.55 -16.46 -3.67
N TRP A 165 -8.41 -16.59 -2.36
CA TRP A 165 -9.53 -16.54 -1.42
C TRP A 165 -9.45 -15.30 -0.52
N HIS A 166 -8.38 -14.50 -0.62
CA HIS A 166 -8.11 -13.42 0.30
C HIS A 166 -7.79 -12.09 -0.42
N PRO A 167 -8.52 -10.99 -0.13
CA PRO A 167 -8.35 -9.70 -0.81
C PRO A 167 -6.97 -9.09 -0.60
N ALA A 168 -6.30 -9.36 0.51
CA ALA A 168 -4.95 -8.83 0.76
C ALA A 168 -3.88 -9.30 -0.24
N GLY A 169 -4.05 -10.48 -0.84
CA GLY A 169 -3.17 -11.00 -1.90
C GLY A 169 -3.54 -10.57 -3.32
N SER A 170 -4.54 -9.68 -3.45
CA SER A 170 -4.91 -9.06 -4.73
C SER A 170 -4.18 -7.74 -4.93
N HIS A 171 -4.02 -7.36 -6.20
CA HIS A 171 -3.42 -6.10 -6.63
C HIS A 171 -4.43 -4.95 -6.55
N PRO A 172 -3.98 -3.68 -6.50
CA PRO A 172 -2.59 -3.16 -6.49
C PRO A 172 -1.85 -3.33 -5.15
N PHE A 173 -0.52 -3.29 -5.13
CA PHE A 173 0.27 -3.15 -3.89
C PHE A 173 0.81 -1.73 -3.72
N ILE A 174 1.22 -1.37 -2.51
CA ILE A 174 1.68 -0.02 -2.16
C ILE A 174 3.02 -0.04 -1.46
N GLY A 175 3.88 0.92 -1.79
CA GLY A 175 5.10 1.24 -1.08
C GLY A 175 5.09 2.72 -0.76
N MET A 176 4.41 3.11 0.33
CA MET A 176 4.13 4.51 0.66
C MET A 176 3.34 5.27 -0.41
N ASN A 177 3.95 6.20 -1.15
CA ASN A 177 3.23 7.11 -2.04
C ASN A 177 3.08 6.56 -3.46
N GLU A 178 3.49 5.31 -3.68
CA GLU A 178 3.50 4.61 -4.95
C GLU A 178 2.60 3.39 -4.89
N ALA A 179 1.75 3.21 -5.91
CA ALA A 179 0.98 2.00 -6.11
C ALA A 179 1.50 1.25 -7.35
N LEU A 180 1.62 -0.07 -7.22
CA LEU A 180 2.17 -0.95 -8.25
C LEU A 180 1.16 -2.04 -8.62
N VAL A 181 0.95 -2.18 -9.92
CA VAL A 181 0.25 -3.31 -10.55
C VAL A 181 1.24 -4.04 -11.44
N HIS A 182 1.12 -5.36 -11.54
CA HIS A 182 2.06 -6.18 -12.29
C HIS A 182 1.33 -7.35 -12.93
N ASN A 183 1.47 -7.48 -14.25
CA ASN A 183 1.01 -8.62 -15.02
C ASN A 183 2.23 -9.42 -15.49
N GLY A 184 2.52 -10.52 -14.82
CA GLY A 184 3.69 -11.35 -15.07
C GLY A 184 4.05 -12.20 -13.86
N ASP A 185 5.30 -12.69 -13.84
CA ASP A 185 5.90 -13.43 -12.73
C ASP A 185 7.37 -13.02 -12.59
N PHE A 186 7.78 -12.54 -11.42
CA PHE A 186 9.19 -12.22 -11.16
C PHE A 186 10.01 -13.47 -10.84
N ALA A 187 10.82 -13.90 -11.80
CA ALA A 187 11.65 -15.10 -11.68
C ALA A 187 12.65 -15.08 -10.49
N ASN A 188 13.06 -13.89 -10.03
CA ASN A 188 14.03 -13.70 -8.95
C ASN A 188 13.38 -13.46 -7.57
N TYR A 189 12.09 -13.78 -7.40
CA TYR A 189 11.32 -13.58 -6.16
C TYR A 189 12.08 -13.94 -4.87
N PHE A 190 12.68 -15.12 -4.81
CA PHE A 190 13.36 -15.60 -3.59
C PHE A 190 14.60 -14.76 -3.27
N SER A 191 15.42 -14.44 -4.27
CA SER A 191 16.63 -13.64 -4.10
C SER A 191 16.30 -12.22 -3.63
N ILE A 192 15.23 -11.61 -4.17
CA ILE A 192 14.80 -10.27 -3.74
C ILE A 192 14.20 -10.32 -2.33
N CYS A 193 13.45 -11.37 -1.97
CA CYS A 193 13.00 -11.55 -0.58
C CYS A 193 14.18 -11.57 0.40
N GLU A 194 15.26 -12.31 0.09
CA GLU A 194 16.44 -12.36 0.95
C GLU A 194 17.16 -11.01 1.02
N TYR A 195 17.27 -10.29 -0.10
CA TYR A 195 17.81 -8.93 -0.13
C TYR A 195 17.01 -7.98 0.77
N LEU A 196 15.68 -7.93 0.62
CA LEU A 196 14.81 -7.12 1.48
C LEU A 196 14.94 -7.49 2.96
N ARG A 197 15.09 -8.78 3.27
CA ARG A 197 15.26 -9.28 4.64
C ARG A 197 16.54 -8.78 5.30
N GLN A 198 17.62 -8.59 4.54
CA GLN A 198 18.86 -7.96 5.02
C GLN A 198 18.64 -6.49 5.42
N HIS A 199 17.61 -5.85 4.84
CA HIS A 199 17.17 -4.50 5.17
C HIS A 199 15.99 -4.47 6.16
N ASN A 200 15.73 -5.57 6.86
CA ASN A 200 14.61 -5.72 7.81
C ASN A 200 13.21 -5.54 7.20
N ILE A 201 13.10 -5.60 5.88
CA ILE A 201 11.83 -5.56 5.14
C ILE A 201 11.42 -7.01 4.82
N ARG A 202 10.17 -7.38 5.11
CA ARG A 202 9.67 -8.73 4.84
C ARG A 202 8.32 -8.67 4.13
N SER A 203 8.15 -9.47 3.08
CA SER A 203 6.83 -9.68 2.45
C SER A 203 5.88 -10.35 3.45
N LEU A 204 4.63 -9.89 3.49
CA LEU A 204 3.56 -10.41 4.34
C LEU A 204 2.45 -11.08 3.52
N PHE A 205 2.25 -10.67 2.27
CA PHE A 205 1.18 -11.14 1.38
C PHE A 205 1.65 -12.21 0.38
N LEU A 206 2.95 -12.52 0.36
CA LEU A 206 3.56 -13.62 -0.40
C LEU A 206 3.26 -13.52 -1.91
N THR A 207 3.36 -12.31 -2.44
CA THR A 207 3.26 -12.08 -3.88
C THR A 207 4.53 -11.42 -4.37
N ASP A 208 4.92 -11.75 -5.59
CA ASP A 208 6.02 -11.11 -6.29
C ASP A 208 5.85 -9.60 -6.41
N THR A 209 4.62 -9.15 -6.55
CA THR A 209 4.29 -7.74 -6.75
C THR A 209 4.43 -6.93 -5.47
N GLU A 210 4.08 -7.52 -4.31
CA GLU A 210 4.41 -6.93 -3.02
C GLU A 210 5.93 -6.77 -2.89
N VAL A 211 6.69 -7.81 -3.23
CA VAL A 211 8.15 -7.76 -3.17
C VAL A 211 8.71 -6.67 -4.08
N SER A 212 8.17 -6.50 -5.29
CA SER A 212 8.61 -5.46 -6.22
C SER A 212 8.30 -4.04 -5.73
N VAL A 213 7.13 -3.80 -5.12
CA VAL A 213 6.82 -2.46 -4.59
C VAL A 213 7.66 -2.15 -3.34
N LEU A 214 7.97 -3.15 -2.52
CA LEU A 214 8.87 -3.00 -1.38
C LEU A 214 10.31 -2.69 -1.81
N LEU A 215 10.77 -3.32 -2.90
CA LEU A 215 12.07 -3.03 -3.50
C LEU A 215 12.11 -1.61 -4.10
N PHE A 216 11.04 -1.22 -4.80
CA PHE A 216 10.88 0.13 -5.33
C PHE A 216 10.97 1.17 -4.20
N ASP A 217 10.21 0.98 -3.11
CA ASP A 217 10.21 1.89 -1.96
C ASP A 217 11.59 2.00 -1.30
N LEU A 218 12.27 0.86 -1.09
CA LEU A 218 13.64 0.85 -0.57
C LEU A 218 14.58 1.70 -1.45
N TRP A 219 14.59 1.47 -2.76
CA TRP A 219 15.51 2.20 -3.65
C TRP A 219 15.13 3.67 -3.82
N LYS A 220 13.84 3.99 -3.93
CA LYS A 220 13.39 5.35 -4.19
C LYS A 220 13.34 6.22 -2.94
N ARG A 221 12.74 5.73 -1.84
CA ARG A 221 12.47 6.53 -0.65
C ARG A 221 13.60 6.45 0.37
N ILE A 222 14.18 5.26 0.56
CA ILE A 222 15.22 5.06 1.58
C ILE A 222 16.61 5.39 1.03
N TYR A 223 16.94 4.93 -0.19
CA TYR A 223 18.25 5.22 -0.81
C TYR A 223 18.27 6.50 -1.64
N ASP A 224 17.10 7.09 -1.85
CA ASP A 224 16.92 8.30 -2.66
C ASP A 224 17.51 8.21 -4.08
N TYR A 225 17.44 7.03 -4.69
CA TYR A 225 17.87 6.90 -6.07
C TYR A 225 16.95 7.67 -7.03
N PRO A 226 17.48 8.23 -8.13
CA PRO A 226 16.68 8.84 -9.17
C PRO A 226 15.65 7.86 -9.73
N LEU A 227 14.43 8.34 -9.97
CA LEU A 227 13.31 7.50 -10.44
C LEU A 227 13.66 6.73 -11.71
N GLU A 228 14.32 7.37 -12.67
CA GLU A 228 14.73 6.73 -13.94
C GLU A 228 15.63 5.51 -13.69
N TYR A 229 16.54 5.58 -12.70
CA TYR A 229 17.45 4.48 -12.37
C TYR A 229 16.72 3.36 -11.63
N VAL A 230 15.76 3.70 -10.77
CA VAL A 230 14.91 2.69 -10.10
C VAL A 230 14.10 1.91 -11.13
N ILE A 231 13.50 2.60 -12.11
CA ILE A 231 12.73 1.98 -13.19
C ILE A 231 13.63 1.07 -14.03
N GLU A 232 14.78 1.59 -14.48
CA GLU A 232 15.73 0.83 -15.30
C GLU A 232 16.29 -0.39 -14.54
N ALA A 233 16.52 -0.28 -13.22
CA ALA A 233 16.98 -1.41 -12.42
C ALA A 233 15.91 -2.49 -12.23
N LEU A 234 14.63 -2.11 -12.11
CA LEU A 234 13.51 -3.06 -11.95
C LEU A 234 13.09 -3.71 -13.27
N ALA A 235 13.12 -2.95 -14.35
CA ALA A 235 12.68 -3.35 -15.68
C ALA A 235 13.70 -2.83 -16.72
N PRO A 236 14.88 -3.48 -16.82
CA PRO A 236 15.96 -2.99 -17.68
C PRO A 236 15.55 -2.98 -19.15
N THR A 237 16.00 -1.94 -19.85
CA THR A 237 15.86 -1.80 -21.28
C THR A 237 16.64 -2.92 -21.96
N THR A 238 15.94 -3.85 -22.59
CA THR A 238 16.57 -5.03 -23.21
C THR A 238 17.00 -4.78 -24.65
N GLU A 239 18.09 -5.44 -25.05
CA GLU A 239 18.59 -5.63 -26.42
C GLU A 239 18.15 -4.59 -27.48
N LEU A 240 17.07 -4.88 -28.20
CA LEU A 240 16.61 -4.10 -29.35
C LEU A 240 16.18 -2.68 -28.96
N ASP A 241 15.59 -2.51 -27.78
CA ASP A 241 15.18 -1.20 -27.29
C ASP A 241 16.40 -0.40 -26.83
N PHE A 242 17.41 -1.06 -26.25
CA PHE A 242 18.67 -0.42 -25.86
C PHE A 242 19.39 0.18 -27.07
N GLN A 243 19.41 -0.52 -28.22
CA GLN A 243 20.00 -0.01 -29.46
C GLN A 243 19.32 1.26 -29.98
N ARG A 244 18.04 1.45 -29.66
CA ARG A 244 17.23 2.61 -30.07
C ARG A 244 17.37 3.81 -29.12
N LEU A 245 18.02 3.64 -27.98
CA LEU A 245 18.26 4.75 -27.06
C LEU A 245 19.20 5.80 -27.68
N PRO A 246 19.08 7.07 -27.28
CA PRO A 246 20.11 8.08 -27.51
C PRO A 246 21.50 7.61 -26.99
N GLU A 247 22.58 8.04 -27.65
CA GLU A 247 23.95 7.59 -27.33
C GLU A 247 24.40 7.93 -25.91
N ASP A 248 23.90 9.02 -25.33
CA ASP A 248 24.13 9.40 -23.94
C ASP A 248 23.50 8.41 -22.96
N LYS A 249 22.31 7.87 -23.28
CA LYS A 249 21.61 6.88 -22.46
C LYS A 249 22.18 5.46 -22.58
N LYS A 250 22.95 5.16 -23.62
CA LYS A 250 23.67 3.87 -23.76
C LYS A 250 24.97 3.79 -22.97
N ARG A 251 25.50 4.92 -22.53
CA ARG A 251 26.81 5.02 -21.84
C ARG A 251 26.68 5.20 -20.32
N ALA A 252 25.47 5.52 -19.85
CA ALA A 252 25.10 5.66 -18.45
C ALA A 252 24.89 4.29 -17.80
#